data_AF-A0A2M9LZE6-F1
#
_entry.id   AF-A0A2M9LZE6-F1
#
_cell.length_a   1.000
_cell.length_b   1.000
_cell.length_c   1.000
_cell.angle_alpha   90.00
_cell.angle_beta   90.00
_cell.angle_gamma   90.00
#
_symmetry.space_group_name_H-M   'P 1'
#
loop_
_entity.id
_entity.type
_entity.pdbx_description
1 polymer ?
#
loop_
_entity_poly.entity_id
_entity_poly.type
_entity_poly.pdbx_seq_one_letter_code
_entity_poly.pdbx_strand_id
1 'polypeptide(L)'
;MPSGSDTTAAAERGTAPDGPAPSTATGADRPGRARRLAALARREALRTALAVVAGLALGLAFPPYGLWPLSLVAVAALALLTRGRRARQGAWTGFAFGLPFFLLLLKWLHVVGWDAVVGLSVAESLFVVMLGAGLALTSRLPGWPLWAACLWVAQEWARDRLPFGGFPWGRLAFANTGSPFTPLAALGGAPLVTFAVALAGALLAASAGALWAMRRGGGQRAMVRTLEAFGLAAAVTVAGLAVPVPTKADDTVRIAVVQGNVQQPGMDFLGRPMKILDNHAAATEKLADDVRNHRVPKPDLVIWPENSSDLDPFQFPQAYDRIDEAVKAIGVPVLVGALVDHPTKPGYVFNEGIVWDPRTGPGASYTKQHPVPFGEYVPFRDQLSKIITRFKRVPRDFYPGDHTGLLKVGPAKLGDVICFEVAYDEIVHDTVRSGARALVIQTNNATYGRTGQPEQQLAMSRLRAVEHGRAVVTAATSGISAVVAPDGTVTHQIPEFTQGVVSARIPLRDETTLADRVGAAPEWVLAIVGLLSCGAAVIAGRRRRTKDEKGQ
;
A
#
# COMPACT_ATOMS: atom_id res chain seq x y z
N MET A 1 58.37 -37.51 86.74
CA MET A 1 59.11 -36.47 87.48
C MET A 1 58.34 -35.15 87.33
N PRO A 2 58.22 -34.30 88.36
CA PRO A 2 57.08 -33.39 88.50
C PRO A 2 57.41 -31.88 88.40
N SER A 3 56.44 -31.05 88.80
CA SER A 3 56.40 -29.58 88.93
C SER A 3 56.02 -28.80 87.65
N GLY A 4 55.06 -27.87 87.70
CA GLY A 4 54.12 -27.52 88.79
C GLY A 4 53.20 -26.34 88.41
N SER A 5 52.13 -26.13 89.20
CA SER A 5 51.40 -24.85 89.47
C SER A 5 51.08 -23.87 88.31
N ASP A 6 49.92 -23.22 88.14
CA ASP A 6 48.60 -23.17 88.82
C ASP A 6 47.68 -22.27 87.91
N THR A 7 46.41 -21.91 88.14
CA THR A 7 45.52 -22.00 89.32
C THR A 7 44.02 -22.17 88.91
N THR A 8 43.16 -22.29 89.92
CA THR A 8 41.71 -21.97 90.04
C THR A 8 41.20 -20.76 89.21
N ALA A 9 39.93 -20.58 88.84
CA ALA A 9 38.62 -21.14 89.27
C ALA A 9 37.53 -20.71 88.22
N ALA A 10 36.23 -21.06 88.24
CA ALA A 10 35.40 -22.11 88.87
C ALA A 10 33.97 -22.04 88.26
N ALA A 11 33.03 -22.89 88.70
CA ALA A 11 31.57 -22.88 88.45
C ALA A 11 31.07 -23.12 87.00
N GLU A 12 29.91 -23.71 86.75
CA GLU A 12 29.09 -24.77 87.34
C GLU A 12 27.89 -24.99 86.38
N ARG A 13 27.06 -26.01 86.59
CA ARG A 13 25.99 -26.38 85.63
C ARG A 13 24.71 -25.57 85.87
N GLY A 14 24.08 -25.10 84.79
CA GLY A 14 22.74 -24.52 84.82
C GLY A 14 21.96 -24.87 83.55
N THR A 15 20.87 -25.62 83.70
CA THR A 15 19.93 -25.97 82.62
C THR A 15 19.08 -24.75 82.19
N ALA A 16 18.92 -24.53 80.89
CA ALA A 16 18.00 -23.55 80.31
C ALA A 16 17.31 -24.12 79.04
N PRO A 17 16.09 -23.68 78.69
CA PRO A 17 15.18 -24.42 77.80
C PRO A 17 15.33 -24.09 76.31
N ASP A 18 14.60 -24.84 75.48
CA ASP A 18 14.53 -24.74 74.02
C ASP A 18 14.40 -23.29 73.50
N GLY A 19 15.45 -22.83 72.81
CA GLY A 19 15.40 -21.62 71.99
C GLY A 19 14.69 -21.90 70.66
N PRO A 20 13.87 -20.97 70.13
CA PRO A 20 13.13 -21.21 68.89
C PRO A 20 14.09 -21.35 67.71
N ALA A 21 13.83 -22.35 66.86
CA ALA A 21 14.57 -22.55 65.62
C ALA A 21 14.58 -21.26 64.76
N PRO A 22 15.69 -20.94 64.07
CA PRO A 22 15.76 -19.75 63.25
C PRO A 22 14.68 -19.80 62.17
N SER A 23 13.78 -18.82 62.21
CA SER A 23 12.73 -18.63 61.21
C SER A 23 13.36 -18.66 59.81
N THR A 24 13.02 -19.69 59.04
CA THR A 24 13.40 -19.77 57.64
C THR A 24 12.72 -18.60 56.93
N ALA A 25 13.52 -17.58 56.59
CA ALA A 25 13.06 -16.44 55.82
C ALA A 25 12.37 -16.95 54.56
N THR A 26 11.04 -16.83 54.53
CA THR A 26 10.21 -17.38 53.47
C THR A 26 10.62 -16.71 52.16
N GLY A 27 11.29 -17.48 51.29
CA GLY A 27 11.75 -17.00 50.00
C GLY A 27 10.56 -16.45 49.24
N ALA A 28 10.51 -15.11 49.08
CA ALA A 28 9.36 -14.41 48.52
C ALA A 28 8.93 -15.03 47.19
N ASP A 29 7.82 -15.76 47.23
CA ASP A 29 7.51 -16.77 46.24
C ASP A 29 7.34 -16.10 44.88
N ARG A 30 8.25 -16.44 43.96
CA ARG A 30 8.46 -15.68 42.72
C ARG A 30 7.16 -15.78 41.91
N PRO A 31 6.37 -14.70 41.73
CA PRO A 31 4.99 -14.82 41.28
C PRO A 31 4.91 -15.60 39.97
N GLY A 32 4.08 -16.63 39.94
CA GLY A 32 4.03 -17.59 38.83
C GLY A 32 3.88 -16.92 37.46
N ARG A 33 4.36 -17.58 36.41
CA ARG A 33 4.43 -17.06 35.03
C ARG A 33 3.11 -16.43 34.57
N ALA A 34 1.97 -17.03 34.91
CA ALA A 34 0.63 -16.51 34.65
C ALA A 34 0.34 -15.17 35.36
N ARG A 35 0.64 -15.03 36.66
CA ARG A 35 0.45 -13.76 37.41
C ARG A 35 1.34 -12.64 36.84
N ARG A 36 2.57 -12.94 36.43
CA ARG A 36 3.46 -11.99 35.75
C ARG A 36 2.91 -11.55 34.39
N LEU A 37 2.40 -12.49 33.59
CA LEU A 37 1.77 -12.20 32.30
C LEU A 37 0.49 -11.37 32.47
N ALA A 38 -0.37 -11.68 33.43
CA ALA A 38 -1.57 -10.90 33.73
C ALA A 38 -1.24 -9.47 34.20
N ALA A 39 -0.21 -9.29 35.05
CA ALA A 39 0.26 -7.98 35.48
C ALA A 39 0.86 -7.16 34.31
N LEU A 40 1.58 -7.81 33.39
CA LEU A 40 2.06 -7.18 32.16
C LEU A 40 0.90 -6.80 31.23
N ALA A 41 -0.07 -7.70 31.01
CA ALA A 41 -1.24 -7.44 30.19
C ALA A 41 -2.04 -6.23 30.70
N ARG A 42 -2.33 -6.15 32.00
CA ARG A 42 -2.99 -4.97 32.60
C ARG A 42 -2.19 -3.67 32.43
N ARG A 43 -0.86 -3.72 32.54
CA ARG A 43 0.02 -2.55 32.34
C ARG A 43 0.12 -2.09 30.88
N GLU A 44 -0.03 -3.01 29.92
CA GLU A 44 0.01 -2.71 28.49
C GLU A 44 -1.37 -2.56 27.84
N ALA A 45 -2.46 -2.85 28.55
CA ALA A 45 -3.83 -2.83 28.02
C ALA A 45 -4.19 -1.48 27.39
N LEU A 46 -3.99 -0.37 28.10
CA LEU A 46 -4.26 0.98 27.57
C LEU A 46 -3.39 1.32 26.35
N ARG A 47 -2.10 0.94 26.37
CA ARG A 47 -1.21 1.14 25.20
C ARG A 47 -1.68 0.32 24.00
N THR A 48 -2.12 -0.91 24.23
CA THR A 48 -2.62 -1.82 23.19
C THR A 48 -3.93 -1.29 22.62
N ALA A 49 -4.86 -0.83 23.45
CA ALA A 49 -6.11 -0.21 23.01
C ALA A 49 -5.87 1.08 22.21
N LEU A 50 -4.96 1.95 22.65
CA LEU A 50 -4.58 3.16 21.89
C LEU A 50 -3.89 2.83 20.56
N ALA A 51 -3.09 1.75 20.51
CA ALA A 51 -2.50 1.27 19.25
C ALA A 51 -3.59 0.77 18.29
N VAL A 52 -4.58 0.03 18.78
CA VAL A 52 -5.73 -0.43 17.98
C VAL A 52 -6.53 0.74 17.42
N VAL A 53 -6.87 1.74 18.26
CA VAL A 53 -7.58 2.95 17.82
C VAL A 53 -6.78 3.73 16.78
N ALA A 54 -5.46 3.85 16.95
CA ALA A 54 -4.59 4.50 15.97
C ALA A 54 -4.49 3.72 14.64
N GLY A 55 -4.51 2.39 14.67
CA GLY A 55 -4.58 1.55 13.48
C GLY A 55 -5.89 1.70 12.71
N LEU A 56 -7.03 1.72 13.43
CA LEU A 56 -8.34 2.01 12.85
C LEU A 56 -8.38 3.43 12.24
N ALA A 57 -7.81 4.43 12.93
CA ALA A 57 -7.70 5.79 12.41
C ALA A 57 -6.88 5.86 11.11
N LEU A 58 -5.78 5.08 11.01
CA LEU A 58 -5.05 4.97 9.74
C LEU A 58 -5.91 4.35 8.64
N GLY A 59 -6.69 3.30 8.93
CA GLY A 59 -7.58 2.69 7.94
C GLY A 59 -8.67 3.64 7.43
N LEU A 60 -9.16 4.55 8.28
CA LEU A 60 -10.09 5.63 7.91
C LEU A 60 -9.44 6.76 7.08
N ALA A 61 -8.11 6.82 6.98
CA ALA A 61 -7.44 7.76 6.09
C ALA A 61 -7.53 7.35 4.61
N PHE A 62 -7.76 6.06 4.33
CA PHE A 62 -7.88 5.53 2.96
C PHE A 62 -9.31 5.64 2.42
N PRO A 63 -9.49 5.62 1.08
CA PRO A 63 -10.80 5.44 0.48
C PRO A 63 -11.50 4.16 0.97
N PRO A 64 -12.84 4.16 1.09
CA PRO A 64 -13.77 5.22 0.67
C PRO A 64 -13.91 6.37 1.68
N TYR A 65 -13.27 6.31 2.85
CA TYR A 65 -13.42 7.32 3.90
C TYR A 65 -12.59 8.59 3.65
N GLY A 66 -11.35 8.44 3.17
CA GLY A 66 -10.51 9.55 2.69
C GLY A 66 -10.10 10.58 3.74
N LEU A 67 -10.17 10.27 5.04
CA LEU A 67 -9.87 11.19 6.13
C LEU A 67 -8.35 11.35 6.35
N TRP A 68 -7.64 11.85 5.33
CA TRP A 68 -6.17 11.88 5.28
C TRP A 68 -5.47 12.43 6.55
N PRO A 69 -5.99 13.42 7.31
CA PRO A 69 -5.32 13.89 8.54
C PRO A 69 -5.19 12.82 9.62
N LEU A 70 -6.04 11.78 9.60
CA LEU A 70 -5.93 10.64 10.51
C LEU A 70 -4.64 9.83 10.27
N SER A 71 -4.05 9.89 9.07
CA SER A 71 -2.73 9.27 8.83
C SER A 71 -1.63 9.92 9.68
N LEU A 72 -1.63 11.25 9.80
CA LEU A 72 -0.71 12.00 10.68
C LEU A 72 -0.93 11.65 12.15
N VAL A 73 -2.20 11.59 12.58
CA VAL A 73 -2.57 11.24 13.97
C VAL A 73 -2.15 9.80 14.29
N ALA A 74 -2.35 8.86 13.38
CA ALA A 74 -2.00 7.45 13.55
C ALA A 74 -0.47 7.25 13.64
N VAL A 75 0.30 7.88 12.74
CA VAL A 75 1.77 7.90 12.81
C VAL A 75 2.24 8.49 14.14
N ALA A 76 1.70 9.65 14.54
CA ALA A 76 2.06 10.32 15.78
C ALA A 76 1.78 9.44 17.01
N ALA A 77 0.62 8.78 17.03
CA ALA A 77 0.24 7.86 18.09
C ALA A 77 1.19 6.65 18.15
N LEU A 78 1.49 5.97 17.04
CA LEU A 78 2.41 4.83 17.03
C LEU A 78 3.83 5.25 17.49
N ALA A 79 4.31 6.40 17.04
CA ALA A 79 5.57 6.99 17.48
C ALA A 79 5.61 7.26 19.00
N LEU A 80 4.54 7.83 19.57
CA LEU A 80 4.43 8.07 21.01
C LEU A 80 4.33 6.77 21.83
N LEU A 81 3.54 5.80 21.37
CA LEU A 81 3.29 4.55 22.09
C LEU A 81 4.54 3.65 22.13
N THR A 82 5.40 3.72 21.10
CA THR A 82 6.69 3.01 21.00
C THR A 82 7.87 3.76 21.63
N ARG A 83 7.73 5.05 21.94
CA ARG A 83 8.81 5.90 22.49
C ARG A 83 9.39 5.38 23.81
N GLY A 84 10.71 5.21 23.85
CA GLY A 84 11.43 4.77 25.05
C GLY A 84 11.18 3.30 25.46
N ARG A 85 10.46 2.53 24.64
CA ARG A 85 10.12 1.12 24.90
C ARG A 85 11.25 0.17 24.52
N ARG A 86 11.14 -1.11 24.88
CA ARG A 86 12.04 -2.17 24.37
C ARG A 86 11.57 -2.62 22.99
N ALA A 87 12.47 -3.08 22.11
CA ALA A 87 12.12 -3.56 20.77
C ALA A 87 10.93 -4.54 20.76
N ARG A 88 10.90 -5.52 21.67
CA ARG A 88 9.79 -6.49 21.82
C ARG A 88 8.44 -5.86 22.23
N GLN A 89 8.45 -4.74 22.94
CA GLN A 89 7.23 -3.99 23.29
C GLN A 89 6.78 -3.11 22.11
N GLY A 90 7.74 -2.56 21.38
CA GLY A 90 7.50 -1.88 20.10
C GLY A 90 6.87 -2.82 19.08
N ALA A 91 7.42 -4.02 18.92
CA ALA A 91 6.91 -5.11 18.09
C ALA A 91 5.43 -5.42 18.38
N TRP A 92 5.06 -5.64 19.65
CA TRP A 92 3.66 -5.84 20.04
C TRP A 92 2.77 -4.62 19.75
N THR A 93 3.28 -3.41 19.98
CA THR A 93 2.54 -2.17 19.68
C THR A 93 2.30 -2.03 18.17
N GLY A 94 3.29 -2.42 17.36
CA GLY A 94 3.18 -2.51 15.90
C GLY A 94 2.15 -3.53 15.45
N PHE A 95 2.12 -4.72 16.06
CA PHE A 95 1.07 -5.73 15.78
C PHE A 95 -0.34 -5.19 16.09
N ALA A 96 -0.50 -4.63 17.30
CA ALA A 96 -1.78 -4.10 17.77
C ALA A 96 -2.28 -2.89 16.96
N PHE A 97 -1.38 -2.18 16.27
CA PHE A 97 -1.70 -1.11 15.32
C PHE A 97 -1.99 -1.68 13.93
N GLY A 98 -1.11 -2.54 13.39
CA GLY A 98 -1.19 -3.05 12.03
C GLY A 98 -2.40 -3.94 11.78
N LEU A 99 -2.75 -4.81 12.74
CA LEU A 99 -3.83 -5.78 12.53
C LEU A 99 -5.20 -5.11 12.29
N PRO A 100 -5.70 -4.20 13.15
CA PRO A 100 -6.95 -3.50 12.88
C PRO A 100 -6.87 -2.53 11.69
N PHE A 101 -5.68 -1.99 11.39
CA PHE A 101 -5.47 -1.20 10.18
C PHE A 101 -5.74 -2.04 8.92
N PHE A 102 -5.04 -3.17 8.75
CA PHE A 102 -5.21 -4.03 7.58
C PHE A 102 -6.57 -4.73 7.52
N LEU A 103 -7.15 -5.14 8.67
CA LEU A 103 -8.50 -5.69 8.69
C LEU A 103 -9.56 -4.69 8.17
N LEU A 104 -9.39 -3.39 8.45
CA LEU A 104 -10.28 -2.35 7.94
C LEU A 104 -10.00 -2.02 6.47
N LEU A 105 -8.72 -1.88 6.11
CA LEU A 105 -8.28 -1.54 4.74
C LEU A 105 -8.65 -2.64 3.74
N LEU A 106 -8.38 -3.90 4.10
CA LEU A 106 -8.48 -5.09 3.25
C LEU A 106 -9.80 -5.85 3.42
N LYS A 107 -10.78 -5.26 4.12
CA LYS A 107 -12.13 -5.81 4.28
C LYS A 107 -12.78 -6.22 2.95
N TRP A 108 -12.39 -5.59 1.84
CA TRP A 108 -12.89 -5.90 0.50
C TRP A 108 -12.59 -7.32 0.03
N LEU A 109 -11.52 -7.96 0.55
CA LEU A 109 -11.21 -9.36 0.28
C LEU A 109 -12.23 -10.36 0.87
N HIS A 110 -13.22 -9.92 1.66
CA HIS A 110 -14.26 -10.81 2.20
C HIS A 110 -15.07 -11.52 1.11
N VAL A 111 -15.11 -10.96 -0.11
CA VAL A 111 -15.73 -11.59 -1.30
C VAL A 111 -15.01 -12.90 -1.66
N VAL A 112 -13.68 -12.97 -1.46
CA VAL A 112 -12.87 -14.20 -1.62
C VAL A 112 -12.94 -15.08 -0.37
N GLY A 113 -12.94 -14.45 0.81
CA GLY A 113 -13.19 -15.10 2.10
C GLY A 113 -12.60 -14.31 3.28
N TRP A 114 -13.27 -14.37 4.44
CA TRP A 114 -12.79 -13.73 5.67
C TRP A 114 -11.47 -14.30 6.19
N ASP A 115 -11.17 -15.56 5.87
CA ASP A 115 -9.89 -16.18 6.16
C ASP A 115 -8.74 -15.57 5.31
N ALA A 116 -9.02 -15.14 4.07
CA ALA A 116 -8.07 -14.39 3.25
C ALA A 116 -7.87 -12.97 3.80
N VAL A 117 -8.95 -12.28 4.21
CA VAL A 117 -8.87 -10.97 4.90
C VAL A 117 -7.98 -11.07 6.14
N VAL A 118 -8.25 -12.03 7.03
CA VAL A 118 -7.50 -12.20 8.29
C VAL A 118 -6.07 -12.66 8.02
N GLY A 119 -5.86 -13.63 7.13
CA GLY A 119 -4.55 -14.19 6.80
C GLY A 119 -3.61 -13.14 6.22
N LEU A 120 -4.07 -12.38 5.22
CA LEU A 120 -3.29 -11.29 4.63
C LEU A 120 -3.09 -10.15 5.64
N SER A 121 -4.13 -9.75 6.40
CA SER A 121 -3.98 -8.70 7.42
C SER A 121 -2.96 -9.06 8.50
N VAL A 122 -2.86 -10.33 8.89
CA VAL A 122 -1.83 -10.81 9.83
C VAL A 122 -0.45 -10.78 9.19
N ALA A 123 -0.30 -11.21 7.93
CA ALA A 123 0.97 -11.17 7.20
C ALA A 123 1.49 -9.74 7.03
N GLU A 124 0.65 -8.83 6.54
CA GLU A 124 0.95 -7.41 6.36
C GLU A 124 1.30 -6.72 7.69
N SER A 125 0.64 -7.13 8.78
CA SER A 125 0.97 -6.65 10.13
C SER A 125 2.38 -7.01 10.59
N LEU A 126 3.03 -8.03 10.04
CA LEU A 126 4.40 -8.40 10.41
C LEU A 126 5.42 -7.32 10.01
N PHE A 127 5.19 -6.59 8.92
CA PHE A 127 6.01 -5.44 8.55
C PHE A 127 5.84 -4.29 9.55
N VAL A 128 4.62 -4.08 10.04
CA VAL A 128 4.32 -3.09 11.09
C VAL A 128 4.87 -3.53 12.46
N VAL A 129 4.98 -4.83 12.74
CA VAL A 129 5.73 -5.38 13.89
C VAL A 129 7.20 -4.97 13.82
N MET A 130 7.83 -5.12 12.64
CA MET A 130 9.23 -4.71 12.43
C MET A 130 9.41 -3.20 12.55
N LEU A 131 8.49 -2.41 11.97
CA LEU A 131 8.43 -0.95 12.17
C LEU A 131 8.34 -0.59 13.66
N GLY A 132 7.37 -1.14 14.39
CA GLY A 132 7.17 -0.86 15.81
C GLY A 132 8.40 -1.21 16.66
N ALA A 133 9.10 -2.29 16.33
CA ALA A 133 10.38 -2.64 16.95
C ALA A 133 11.48 -1.61 16.62
N GLY A 134 11.60 -1.20 15.36
CA GLY A 134 12.52 -0.17 14.89
C GLY A 134 12.30 1.18 15.57
N LEU A 135 11.05 1.67 15.60
CA LEU A 135 10.65 2.91 16.29
C LEU A 135 11.03 2.86 17.79
N ALA A 136 10.78 1.74 18.46
CA ALA A 136 11.15 1.57 19.87
C ALA A 136 12.68 1.58 20.10
N LEU A 137 13.48 1.11 19.14
CA LEU A 137 14.94 1.19 19.17
C LEU A 137 15.43 2.62 18.92
N THR A 138 15.03 3.22 17.79
CA THR A 138 15.53 4.51 17.29
C THR A 138 14.98 5.72 18.04
N SER A 139 13.87 5.58 18.78
CA SER A 139 13.32 6.65 19.65
C SER A 139 14.28 7.22 20.70
N ARG A 140 15.42 6.57 20.94
CA ARG A 140 16.51 7.01 21.85
C ARG A 140 17.61 7.83 21.17
N LEU A 141 17.64 7.87 19.84
CA LEU A 141 18.61 8.64 19.07
C LEU A 141 18.23 10.13 19.02
N PRO A 142 19.20 11.06 18.88
CA PRO A 142 18.89 12.42 18.45
C PRO A 142 18.26 12.38 17.05
N GLY A 143 17.42 13.36 16.72
CA GLY A 143 16.74 13.41 15.41
C GLY A 143 15.71 12.29 15.16
N TRP A 144 15.23 11.61 16.22
CA TRP A 144 14.35 10.44 16.09
C TRP A 144 13.13 10.56 15.14
N PRO A 145 12.49 11.73 14.90
CA PRO A 145 11.40 11.82 13.92
C PRO A 145 11.85 11.49 12.50
N LEU A 146 13.09 11.83 12.14
CA LEU A 146 13.69 11.49 10.84
C LEU A 146 13.85 9.98 10.68
N TRP A 147 14.42 9.32 11.70
CA TRP A 147 14.58 7.86 11.69
C TRP A 147 13.23 7.13 11.66
N ALA A 148 12.21 7.68 12.31
CA ALA A 148 10.85 7.15 12.26
C ALA A 148 10.25 7.22 10.85
N ALA A 149 10.45 8.34 10.14
CA ALA A 149 10.00 8.50 8.77
C ALA A 149 10.73 7.56 7.79
N CYS A 150 12.06 7.49 7.89
CA CYS A 150 12.88 6.57 7.08
C CYS A 150 12.52 5.10 7.34
N LEU A 151 12.24 4.71 8.58
CA LEU A 151 11.78 3.35 8.92
C LEU A 151 10.38 3.05 8.36
N TRP A 152 9.53 4.05 8.20
CA TRP A 152 8.23 3.87 7.56
C TRP A 152 8.39 3.58 6.06
N VAL A 153 9.26 4.31 5.36
CA VAL A 153 9.61 3.96 3.97
C VAL A 153 10.25 2.58 3.90
N ALA A 154 11.14 2.23 4.84
CA ALA A 154 11.79 0.91 4.88
C ALA A 154 10.82 -0.28 5.02
N GLN A 155 9.73 -0.12 5.78
CA GLN A 155 8.74 -1.21 5.91
C GLN A 155 7.80 -1.28 4.69
N GLU A 156 7.45 -0.15 4.07
CA GLU A 156 6.73 -0.14 2.80
C GLU A 156 7.59 -0.80 1.71
N TRP A 157 8.83 -0.34 1.48
CA TRP A 157 9.77 -0.92 0.53
C TRP A 157 9.90 -2.45 0.60
N ALA A 158 9.91 -3.01 1.82
CA ALA A 158 10.02 -4.45 2.04
C ALA A 158 8.70 -5.19 1.75
N ARG A 159 7.57 -4.62 2.15
CA ARG A 159 6.22 -5.18 2.02
C ARG A 159 5.72 -5.10 0.58
N ASP A 160 6.09 -4.05 -0.13
CA ASP A 160 5.81 -3.82 -1.54
C ASP A 160 6.56 -4.81 -2.45
N ARG A 161 7.45 -5.68 -1.91
CA ARG A 161 8.26 -6.66 -2.66
C ARG A 161 8.27 -8.09 -2.11
N LEU A 162 7.92 -8.30 -0.84
CA LEU A 162 8.05 -9.59 -0.15
C LEU A 162 6.74 -10.00 0.56
N PRO A 163 6.36 -11.29 0.54
CA PRO A 163 6.77 -12.36 -0.38
C PRO A 163 6.02 -12.26 -1.73
N PHE A 164 6.38 -13.10 -2.71
CA PHE A 164 5.64 -13.27 -3.98
C PHE A 164 5.44 -11.98 -4.81
N GLY A 165 6.42 -11.08 -4.83
CA GLY A 165 6.28 -9.77 -5.49
C GLY A 165 5.69 -8.68 -4.58
N GLY A 166 5.22 -9.02 -3.39
CA GLY A 166 4.78 -8.08 -2.36
C GLY A 166 3.34 -7.59 -2.52
N PHE A 167 2.93 -6.67 -1.63
CA PHE A 167 1.57 -6.16 -1.56
C PHE A 167 1.53 -4.65 -1.20
N PRO A 168 1.66 -3.75 -2.19
CA PRO A 168 1.81 -2.30 -1.95
C PRO A 168 0.56 -1.56 -1.46
N TRP A 169 -0.54 -2.26 -1.16
CA TRP A 169 -1.75 -1.64 -0.61
C TRP A 169 -1.47 -0.97 0.74
N GLY A 170 -2.14 0.13 1.08
CA GLY A 170 -2.01 0.73 2.43
C GLY A 170 -0.74 1.56 2.70
N ARG A 171 0.04 1.89 1.67
CA ARG A 171 1.12 2.89 1.77
C ARG A 171 0.57 4.25 2.16
N LEU A 172 1.28 5.01 3.01
CA LEU A 172 0.82 6.35 3.44
C LEU A 172 0.56 7.31 2.27
N ALA A 173 1.31 7.17 1.18
CA ALA A 173 1.11 7.92 -0.05
C ALA A 173 -0.30 7.75 -0.65
N PHE A 174 -0.85 6.53 -0.64
CA PHE A 174 -2.17 6.24 -1.21
C PHE A 174 -3.35 6.70 -0.34
N ALA A 175 -3.11 7.08 0.93
CA ALA A 175 -4.06 7.83 1.75
C ALA A 175 -4.01 9.35 1.52
N ASN A 176 -2.99 9.84 0.82
CA ASN A 176 -2.66 11.27 0.70
C ASN A 176 -2.67 11.74 -0.76
N THR A 177 -3.72 11.38 -1.51
CA THR A 177 -3.87 11.61 -2.96
C THR A 177 -4.74 12.82 -3.33
N GLY A 178 -5.17 13.58 -2.32
CA GLY A 178 -5.86 14.86 -2.43
C GLY A 178 -5.55 15.74 -1.21
N SER A 179 -4.26 15.80 -0.84
CA SER A 179 -3.78 16.48 0.37
C SER A 179 -2.60 17.40 0.03
N PRO A 180 -2.18 18.29 0.95
CA PRO A 180 -0.97 19.10 0.77
C PRO A 180 0.32 18.31 0.51
N PHE A 181 0.35 17.01 0.81
CA PHE A 181 1.49 16.13 0.50
C PHE A 181 1.51 15.61 -0.95
N THR A 182 0.37 15.56 -1.64
CA THR A 182 0.25 14.90 -2.96
C THR A 182 1.26 15.41 -4.00
N PRO A 183 1.52 16.73 -4.14
CA PRO A 183 2.50 17.25 -5.11
C PRO A 183 3.93 16.75 -4.92
N LEU A 184 4.31 16.30 -3.70
CA LEU A 184 5.64 15.74 -3.45
C LEU A 184 5.90 14.46 -4.27
N ALA A 185 4.85 13.79 -4.75
CA ALA A 185 4.97 12.66 -5.67
C ALA A 185 5.73 13.04 -6.95
N ALA A 186 5.60 14.26 -7.46
CA ALA A 186 6.32 14.72 -8.66
C ALA A 186 7.84 14.91 -8.43
N LEU A 187 8.30 14.90 -7.17
CA LEU A 187 9.73 15.07 -6.81
C LEU A 187 10.44 13.76 -6.50
N GLY A 188 9.77 12.81 -5.84
CA GLY A 188 10.38 11.56 -5.37
C GLY A 188 9.38 10.42 -5.18
N GLY A 189 8.29 10.47 -5.94
CA GLY A 189 7.27 9.43 -6.01
C GLY A 189 6.47 9.19 -4.74
N ALA A 190 5.72 8.10 -4.74
CA ALA A 190 5.04 7.59 -3.56
C ALA A 190 5.96 7.49 -2.30
N PRO A 191 7.23 7.04 -2.39
CA PRO A 191 8.13 6.98 -1.23
C PRO A 191 8.34 8.33 -0.53
N LEU A 192 8.46 9.43 -1.28
CA LEU A 192 8.64 10.77 -0.71
C LEU A 192 7.37 11.30 -0.03
N VAL A 193 6.19 10.98 -0.58
CA VAL A 193 4.90 11.30 0.07
C VAL A 193 4.78 10.53 1.39
N THR A 194 5.04 9.22 1.39
CA THR A 194 5.09 8.41 2.61
C THR A 194 6.04 9.00 3.65
N PHE A 195 7.26 9.37 3.23
CA PHE A 195 8.24 9.98 4.10
C PHE A 195 7.77 11.29 4.73
N ALA A 196 7.18 12.20 3.93
CA ALA A 196 6.72 13.49 4.42
C ALA A 196 5.55 13.36 5.42
N VAL A 197 4.58 12.48 5.13
CA VAL A 197 3.47 12.15 6.05
C VAL A 197 4.02 11.53 7.34
N ALA A 198 4.95 10.58 7.23
CA ALA A 198 5.56 9.92 8.39
C ALA A 198 6.41 10.89 9.24
N LEU A 199 7.14 11.80 8.60
CA LEU A 199 7.94 12.83 9.25
C LEU A 199 7.06 13.86 9.96
N ALA A 200 6.02 14.36 9.30
CA ALA A 200 5.06 15.29 9.91
C ALA A 200 4.38 14.66 11.14
N GLY A 201 3.90 13.41 11.03
CA GLY A 201 3.33 12.68 12.18
C GLY A 201 4.34 12.47 13.31
N ALA A 202 5.58 12.10 13.01
CA ALA A 202 6.61 11.91 14.02
C ALA A 202 7.06 13.24 14.68
N LEU A 203 7.03 14.36 13.95
CA LEU A 203 7.28 15.70 14.49
C LEU A 203 6.12 16.21 15.37
N LEU A 204 4.86 15.93 15.00
CA LEU A 204 3.71 16.17 15.87
C LEU A 204 3.82 15.39 17.19
N ALA A 205 4.27 14.13 17.13
CA ALA A 205 4.61 13.34 18.31
C ALA A 205 5.77 13.93 19.13
N ALA A 206 6.79 14.51 18.49
CA ALA A 206 7.86 15.22 19.18
C ALA A 206 7.36 16.47 19.91
N SER A 207 6.50 17.26 19.24
CA SER A 207 5.87 18.46 19.81
C SER A 207 4.96 18.10 20.99
N ALA A 208 4.09 17.09 20.86
CA ALA A 208 3.24 16.61 21.94
C ALA A 208 4.04 16.10 23.16
N GLY A 209 5.16 15.39 22.92
CA GLY A 209 6.06 14.95 23.97
C GLY A 209 6.78 16.10 24.69
N ALA A 210 7.18 17.15 23.95
CA ALA A 210 7.78 18.36 24.50
C ALA A 210 6.75 19.18 25.30
N LEU A 211 5.52 19.35 24.81
CA LEU A 211 4.41 20.02 25.49
C LEU A 211 4.04 19.32 26.81
N TRP A 212 4.05 17.99 26.82
CA TRP A 212 3.83 17.22 28.04
C TRP A 212 4.96 17.40 29.06
N ALA A 213 6.21 17.53 28.60
CA ALA A 213 7.33 17.89 29.47
C ALA A 213 7.19 19.33 30.01
N MET A 214 6.72 20.29 29.20
CA MET A 214 6.42 21.66 29.68
C MET A 214 5.43 21.65 30.85
N ARG A 215 4.31 20.94 30.67
CA ARG A 215 3.25 20.78 31.69
C ARG A 215 3.73 20.08 32.97
N ARG A 216 4.93 19.49 32.98
CA ARG A 216 5.59 18.88 34.14
C ARG A 216 6.80 19.70 34.66
N GLY A 217 6.81 21.01 34.41
CA GLY A 217 7.87 21.92 34.88
C GLY A 217 9.06 22.06 33.91
N GLY A 218 8.95 21.54 32.69
CA GLY A 218 9.90 21.85 31.63
C GLY A 218 9.80 23.33 31.23
N GLY A 219 10.73 24.16 31.70
CA GLY A 219 10.78 25.59 31.38
C GLY A 219 11.02 25.89 29.89
N GLN A 220 11.45 27.12 29.60
CA GLN A 220 11.57 27.69 28.24
C GLN A 220 12.15 26.74 27.16
N ARG A 221 13.14 25.90 27.48
CA ARG A 221 13.72 24.90 26.56
C ARG A 221 12.71 23.87 26.02
N ALA A 222 11.68 23.51 26.79
CA ALA A 222 10.63 22.61 26.33
C ALA A 222 9.59 23.34 25.46
N MET A 223 9.34 24.63 25.73
CA MET A 223 8.51 25.49 24.88
C MET A 223 9.11 25.68 23.50
N VAL A 224 10.40 26.04 23.43
CA VAL A 224 11.14 26.18 22.17
C VAL A 224 11.04 24.88 21.35
N ARG A 225 11.34 23.73 21.94
CA ARG A 225 11.23 22.42 21.25
C ARG A 225 9.81 22.06 20.78
N THR A 226 8.78 22.49 21.52
CA THR A 226 7.38 22.29 21.14
C THR A 226 7.04 23.08 19.89
N LEU A 227 7.44 24.37 19.86
CA LEU A 227 7.24 25.28 18.73
C LEU A 227 8.08 24.90 17.52
N GLU A 228 9.36 24.54 17.70
CA GLU A 228 10.25 24.06 16.63
C GLU A 228 9.67 22.80 15.95
N ALA A 229 9.29 21.79 16.74
CA ALA A 229 8.75 20.54 16.20
C ALA A 229 7.39 20.73 15.54
N PHE A 230 6.53 21.61 16.07
CA PHE A 230 5.24 21.95 15.46
C PHE A 230 5.42 22.75 14.16
N GLY A 231 6.27 23.77 14.18
CA GLY A 231 6.57 24.60 13.01
C GLY A 231 7.17 23.78 11.88
N LEU A 232 8.08 22.85 12.19
CA LEU A 232 8.63 21.93 11.19
C LEU A 232 7.59 20.92 10.69
N ALA A 233 6.70 20.41 11.55
CA ALA A 233 5.60 19.54 11.11
C ALA A 233 4.64 20.27 10.15
N ALA A 234 4.30 21.52 10.47
CA ALA A 234 3.47 22.37 9.62
C ALA A 234 4.18 22.68 8.29
N ALA A 235 5.46 23.05 8.32
CA ALA A 235 6.27 23.30 7.13
C ALA A 235 6.36 22.06 6.21
N VAL A 236 6.62 20.87 6.75
CA VAL A 236 6.63 19.60 5.99
C VAL A 236 5.24 19.29 5.41
N THR A 237 4.17 19.61 6.14
CA THR A 237 2.80 19.42 5.65
C THR A 237 2.48 20.32 4.47
N VAL A 238 2.83 21.61 4.52
CA VAL A 238 2.54 22.54 3.41
C VAL A 238 3.59 22.56 2.30
N ALA A 239 4.73 21.86 2.47
CA ALA A 239 5.83 21.86 1.51
C ALA A 239 5.42 21.46 0.09
N GLY A 240 4.47 20.52 -0.06
CA GLY A 240 3.95 20.12 -1.36
C GLY A 240 3.22 21.25 -2.09
N LEU A 241 2.63 22.22 -1.40
CA LEU A 241 1.94 23.36 -2.03
C LEU A 241 2.91 24.30 -2.78
N ALA A 242 4.21 24.22 -2.50
CA ALA A 242 5.26 24.96 -3.22
C ALA A 242 5.87 24.15 -4.39
N VAL A 243 5.46 22.89 -4.59
CA VAL A 243 5.99 22.04 -5.66
C VAL A 243 5.23 22.30 -6.96
N PRO A 244 5.90 22.68 -8.05
CA PRO A 244 5.27 22.81 -9.36
C PRO A 244 4.92 21.41 -9.90
N VAL A 245 3.63 21.11 -10.05
CA VAL A 245 3.17 19.91 -10.77
C VAL A 245 3.04 20.27 -12.26
N PRO A 246 3.83 19.69 -13.17
CA PRO A 246 3.83 20.07 -14.58
C PRO A 246 2.60 19.48 -15.31
N THR A 247 1.65 20.35 -15.67
CA THR A 247 0.37 19.95 -16.32
C THR A 247 0.24 20.37 -17.78
N LYS A 248 0.99 21.39 -18.23
CA LYS A 248 0.88 21.97 -19.58
C LYS A 248 1.24 20.94 -20.66
N ALA A 249 0.48 20.85 -21.73
CA ALA A 249 0.80 20.02 -22.88
C ALA A 249 0.45 20.76 -24.16
N ASP A 250 1.31 20.64 -25.17
CA ASP A 250 1.07 21.22 -26.50
C ASP A 250 0.14 20.31 -27.33
N ASP A 251 0.22 18.99 -27.12
CA ASP A 251 -0.63 17.98 -27.76
C ASP A 251 -1.78 17.51 -26.87
N THR A 252 -2.92 17.20 -27.49
CA THR A 252 -4.03 16.46 -26.84
C THR A 252 -4.56 15.38 -27.77
N VAL A 253 -5.17 14.35 -27.18
CA VAL A 253 -5.92 13.31 -27.91
C VAL A 253 -7.34 13.20 -27.34
N ARG A 254 -8.34 13.00 -28.20
CA ARG A 254 -9.70 12.68 -27.77
C ARG A 254 -9.85 11.17 -27.64
N ILE A 255 -10.14 10.72 -26.44
CA ILE A 255 -10.44 9.31 -26.15
C ILE A 255 -11.95 9.09 -26.00
N ALA A 256 -12.35 7.83 -26.09
CA ALA A 256 -13.57 7.33 -25.47
C ALA A 256 -13.25 6.13 -24.57
N VAL A 257 -13.82 6.09 -23.35
CA VAL A 257 -13.70 4.97 -22.40
C VAL A 257 -15.05 4.28 -22.31
N VAL A 258 -15.09 2.97 -22.57
CA VAL A 258 -16.35 2.20 -22.67
C VAL A 258 -16.50 1.25 -21.49
N GLN A 259 -17.42 1.59 -20.57
CA GLN A 259 -17.81 0.75 -19.45
C GLN A 259 -19.07 -0.04 -19.82
N GLY A 260 -18.90 -1.28 -20.27
CA GLY A 260 -19.97 -2.20 -20.68
C GLY A 260 -20.83 -2.70 -19.51
N ASN A 261 -20.30 -2.74 -18.29
CA ASN A 261 -21.00 -3.20 -17.08
C ASN A 261 -21.32 -4.71 -17.04
N VAL A 262 -21.51 -5.24 -15.84
CA VAL A 262 -22.03 -6.58 -15.55
C VAL A 262 -23.21 -6.48 -14.60
N GLN A 263 -24.08 -7.49 -14.59
CA GLN A 263 -25.33 -7.41 -13.84
C GLN A 263 -25.18 -7.57 -12.32
N GLN A 264 -24.13 -8.25 -11.83
CA GLN A 264 -23.89 -8.46 -10.40
C GLN A 264 -22.38 -8.49 -10.07
N PRO A 265 -21.96 -7.97 -8.89
CA PRO A 265 -20.59 -8.12 -8.38
C PRO A 265 -20.27 -9.56 -7.96
N GLY A 266 -18.99 -9.85 -7.78
CA GLY A 266 -18.47 -11.10 -7.22
C GLY A 266 -17.75 -11.98 -8.25
N MET A 267 -17.23 -13.15 -7.83
CA MET A 267 -16.40 -14.02 -8.68
C MET A 267 -17.14 -14.65 -9.87
N ASP A 268 -18.46 -14.78 -9.81
CA ASP A 268 -19.27 -15.48 -10.83
C ASP A 268 -19.77 -14.55 -11.95
N PHE A 269 -19.19 -13.35 -12.09
CA PHE A 269 -19.63 -12.32 -13.04
C PHE A 269 -19.53 -12.75 -14.52
N LEU A 270 -18.63 -13.71 -14.84
CA LEU A 270 -18.42 -14.32 -16.15
C LEU A 270 -19.50 -15.36 -16.54
N GLY A 271 -20.58 -15.52 -15.76
CA GLY A 271 -21.54 -16.63 -15.88
C GLY A 271 -22.37 -16.74 -17.17
N ARG A 272 -22.09 -15.94 -18.21
CA ARG A 272 -22.64 -16.12 -19.57
C ARG A 272 -21.59 -15.71 -20.62
N PRO A 273 -21.08 -16.66 -21.44
CA PRO A 273 -20.16 -16.36 -22.53
C PRO A 273 -20.67 -15.24 -23.45
N MET A 274 -19.74 -14.48 -24.05
CA MET A 274 -19.98 -13.32 -24.93
C MET A 274 -20.64 -12.11 -24.29
N LYS A 275 -21.33 -12.24 -23.15
CA LYS A 275 -22.19 -11.17 -22.64
C LYS A 275 -21.45 -9.90 -22.24
N ILE A 276 -20.23 -10.02 -21.71
CA ILE A 276 -19.43 -8.85 -21.33
C ILE A 276 -18.94 -8.16 -22.60
N LEU A 277 -18.41 -8.94 -23.54
CA LEU A 277 -18.01 -8.48 -24.86
C LEU A 277 -19.16 -7.76 -25.59
N ASP A 278 -20.34 -8.37 -25.64
CA ASP A 278 -21.54 -7.79 -26.27
C ASP A 278 -21.93 -6.44 -25.67
N ASN A 279 -21.81 -6.27 -24.34
CA ASN A 279 -22.08 -4.99 -23.70
C ASN A 279 -21.07 -3.90 -24.12
N HIS A 280 -19.76 -4.23 -24.18
CA HIS A 280 -18.73 -3.28 -24.62
C HIS A 280 -18.86 -2.95 -26.11
N ALA A 281 -19.13 -3.96 -26.93
CA ALA A 281 -19.33 -3.83 -28.37
C ALA A 281 -20.59 -2.98 -28.67
N ALA A 282 -21.74 -3.29 -28.06
CA ALA A 282 -22.99 -2.53 -28.23
C ALA A 282 -22.88 -1.07 -27.72
N ALA A 283 -22.15 -0.83 -26.63
CA ALA A 283 -21.87 0.53 -26.18
C ALA A 283 -20.95 1.30 -27.16
N THR A 284 -20.04 0.61 -27.84
CA THR A 284 -19.16 1.17 -28.88
C THR A 284 -19.90 1.45 -30.18
N GLU A 285 -20.83 0.59 -30.58
CA GLU A 285 -21.73 0.78 -31.72
C GLU A 285 -22.68 1.95 -31.48
N LYS A 286 -23.25 2.05 -30.28
CA LYS A 286 -24.04 3.22 -29.89
C LYS A 286 -23.20 4.51 -29.95
N LEU A 287 -21.94 4.47 -29.52
CA LEU A 287 -21.03 5.60 -29.68
C LEU A 287 -20.79 5.93 -31.17
N ALA A 288 -20.63 4.93 -32.03
CA ALA A 288 -20.48 5.12 -33.47
C ALA A 288 -21.71 5.78 -34.10
N ASP A 289 -22.91 5.39 -33.66
CA ASP A 289 -24.18 6.03 -34.01
C ASP A 289 -24.27 7.47 -33.51
N ASP A 290 -23.87 7.73 -32.27
CA ASP A 290 -23.83 9.08 -31.71
C ASP A 290 -22.84 9.98 -32.46
N VAL A 291 -21.70 9.44 -32.91
CA VAL A 291 -20.72 10.15 -33.75
C VAL A 291 -21.26 10.42 -35.16
N ARG A 292 -21.83 9.40 -35.82
CA ARG A 292 -22.37 9.50 -37.18
C ARG A 292 -23.53 10.48 -37.29
N ASN A 293 -24.35 10.58 -36.23
CA ASN A 293 -25.45 11.54 -36.12
C ASN A 293 -25.02 12.89 -35.52
N HIS A 294 -23.71 13.16 -35.41
CA HIS A 294 -23.12 14.39 -34.85
C HIS A 294 -23.58 14.76 -33.42
N ARG A 295 -24.08 13.80 -32.64
CA ARG A 295 -24.48 13.99 -31.24
C ARG A 295 -23.26 14.14 -30.31
N VAL A 296 -22.14 13.50 -30.68
CA VAL A 296 -20.84 13.66 -30.00
C VAL A 296 -19.70 13.78 -31.03
N PRO A 297 -18.57 14.43 -30.70
CA PRO A 297 -17.40 14.44 -31.57
C PRO A 297 -16.79 13.04 -31.71
N LYS A 298 -16.33 12.69 -32.92
CA LYS A 298 -15.57 11.45 -33.16
C LYS A 298 -14.31 11.40 -32.26
N PRO A 299 -14.09 10.33 -31.46
CA PRO A 299 -12.84 10.13 -30.73
C PRO A 299 -11.71 9.74 -31.70
N ASP A 300 -10.46 9.92 -31.30
CA ASP A 300 -9.28 9.48 -32.03
C ASP A 300 -8.92 8.00 -31.75
N LEU A 301 -9.33 7.51 -30.58
CA LEU A 301 -9.21 6.12 -30.13
C LEU A 301 -10.25 5.77 -29.06
N VAL A 302 -10.53 4.47 -28.90
CA VAL A 302 -11.41 3.94 -27.83
C VAL A 302 -10.61 3.03 -26.89
N ILE A 303 -10.98 2.99 -25.61
CA ILE A 303 -10.39 2.12 -24.60
C ILE A 303 -11.51 1.27 -23.98
N TRP A 304 -11.33 -0.04 -24.03
CA TRP A 304 -12.10 -1.03 -23.28
C TRP A 304 -11.29 -1.49 -22.05
N PRO A 305 -11.92 -2.03 -21.00
CA PRO A 305 -11.25 -2.47 -19.78
C PRO A 305 -10.62 -3.87 -19.88
N GLU A 306 -9.91 -4.27 -18.82
CA GLU A 306 -9.39 -5.63 -18.60
C GLU A 306 -10.52 -6.66 -18.70
N ASN A 307 -10.27 -7.77 -19.39
CA ASN A 307 -11.25 -8.85 -19.61
C ASN A 307 -12.61 -8.34 -20.16
N SER A 308 -12.56 -7.33 -21.04
CA SER A 308 -13.71 -6.89 -21.85
C SER A 308 -14.17 -7.95 -22.85
N SER A 309 -13.25 -8.79 -23.34
CA SER A 309 -13.57 -10.09 -23.92
C SER A 309 -13.40 -11.19 -22.87
N ASP A 310 -14.46 -11.96 -22.64
CA ASP A 310 -14.48 -13.12 -21.73
C ASP A 310 -14.04 -14.43 -22.42
N LEU A 311 -13.92 -14.42 -23.74
CA LEU A 311 -13.36 -15.48 -24.58
C LEU A 311 -12.08 -15.02 -25.26
N ASP A 312 -11.20 -15.97 -25.60
CA ASP A 312 -10.00 -15.72 -26.41
C ASP A 312 -10.41 -15.41 -27.87
N PRO A 313 -10.19 -14.19 -28.37
CA PRO A 313 -10.59 -13.82 -29.72
C PRO A 313 -9.81 -14.57 -30.81
N PHE A 314 -8.65 -15.15 -30.50
CA PHE A 314 -7.87 -15.92 -31.47
C PHE A 314 -8.30 -17.39 -31.55
N GLN A 315 -9.03 -17.90 -30.54
CA GLN A 315 -9.57 -19.27 -30.53
C GLN A 315 -11.08 -19.33 -30.85
N PHE A 316 -11.83 -18.26 -30.59
CA PHE A 316 -13.29 -18.21 -30.77
C PHE A 316 -13.68 -17.18 -31.85
N PRO A 317 -13.98 -17.61 -33.10
CA PRO A 317 -14.33 -16.71 -34.19
C PRO A 317 -15.46 -15.75 -33.87
N GLN A 318 -16.49 -16.18 -33.13
CA GLN A 318 -17.58 -15.27 -32.75
C GLN A 318 -17.13 -14.11 -31.84
N ALA A 319 -16.06 -14.28 -31.05
CA ALA A 319 -15.49 -13.21 -30.25
C ALA A 319 -14.64 -12.27 -31.11
N TYR A 320 -13.84 -12.82 -32.04
CA TYR A 320 -13.12 -12.05 -33.04
C TYR A 320 -14.07 -11.14 -33.84
N ASP A 321 -15.09 -11.74 -34.47
CA ASP A 321 -16.01 -11.04 -35.36
C ASP A 321 -16.79 -9.95 -34.62
N ARG A 322 -17.18 -10.20 -33.35
CA ARG A 322 -17.90 -9.24 -32.51
C ARG A 322 -17.03 -8.03 -32.12
N ILE A 323 -15.75 -8.23 -31.81
CA ILE A 323 -14.82 -7.13 -31.57
C ILE A 323 -14.62 -6.35 -32.87
N ASP A 324 -14.32 -7.06 -33.96
CA ASP A 324 -13.98 -6.47 -35.26
C ASP A 324 -15.14 -5.66 -35.85
N GLU A 325 -16.38 -6.11 -35.70
CA GLU A 325 -17.61 -5.37 -36.03
C GLU A 325 -17.67 -4.02 -35.28
N ALA A 326 -17.53 -4.03 -33.96
CA ALA A 326 -17.62 -2.83 -33.13
C ALA A 326 -16.47 -1.83 -33.43
N VAL A 327 -15.26 -2.35 -33.65
CA VAL A 327 -14.08 -1.55 -34.04
C VAL A 327 -14.29 -0.90 -35.42
N LYS A 328 -14.80 -1.67 -36.40
CA LYS A 328 -15.15 -1.15 -37.73
C LYS A 328 -16.28 -0.13 -37.69
N ALA A 329 -17.28 -0.32 -36.82
CA ALA A 329 -18.40 0.60 -36.67
C ALA A 329 -17.96 1.99 -36.19
N ILE A 330 -17.13 2.07 -35.14
CA ILE A 330 -16.57 3.36 -34.68
C ILE A 330 -15.49 3.91 -35.63
N GLY A 331 -14.79 3.02 -36.34
CA GLY A 331 -13.84 3.36 -37.37
C GLY A 331 -12.63 4.13 -36.85
N VAL A 332 -12.14 3.76 -35.65
CA VAL A 332 -10.85 4.18 -35.05
C VAL A 332 -10.25 3.01 -34.26
N PRO A 333 -8.94 3.04 -33.95
CA PRO A 333 -8.32 2.00 -33.14
C PRO A 333 -8.93 1.89 -31.72
N VAL A 334 -9.02 0.66 -31.22
CA VAL A 334 -9.53 0.33 -29.90
C VAL A 334 -8.47 -0.45 -29.12
N LEU A 335 -8.22 -0.08 -27.86
CA LEU A 335 -7.45 -0.91 -26.93
C LEU A 335 -8.42 -1.87 -26.23
N VAL A 336 -8.34 -3.16 -26.56
CA VAL A 336 -9.27 -4.23 -26.15
C VAL A 336 -8.61 -5.10 -25.08
N GLY A 337 -9.19 -5.19 -23.88
CA GLY A 337 -8.69 -6.10 -22.84
C GLY A 337 -9.27 -7.50 -22.99
N ALA A 338 -8.43 -8.54 -23.08
CA ALA A 338 -8.84 -9.93 -23.32
C ALA A 338 -7.96 -10.94 -22.57
N LEU A 339 -8.49 -12.15 -22.36
CA LEU A 339 -7.69 -13.31 -21.96
C LEU A 339 -7.34 -14.15 -23.19
N VAL A 340 -6.05 -14.43 -23.38
CA VAL A 340 -5.53 -15.22 -24.51
C VAL A 340 -4.86 -16.48 -23.98
N ASP A 341 -5.11 -17.65 -24.58
CA ASP A 341 -4.48 -18.90 -24.17
C ASP A 341 -2.98 -18.88 -24.52
N HIS A 342 -2.12 -19.29 -23.56
CA HIS A 342 -0.67 -19.25 -23.76
C HIS A 342 -0.26 -20.29 -24.83
N PRO A 343 0.40 -19.87 -25.95
CA PRO A 343 0.53 -20.67 -27.17
C PRO A 343 1.27 -22.01 -26.99
N THR A 344 2.15 -22.10 -25.99
CA THR A 344 2.97 -23.31 -25.72
C THR A 344 2.84 -23.86 -24.30
N LYS A 345 1.93 -23.35 -23.45
CA LYS A 345 1.81 -23.78 -22.04
C LYS A 345 0.34 -24.05 -21.69
N PRO A 346 -0.14 -25.30 -21.85
CA PRO A 346 -1.50 -25.68 -21.52
C PRO A 346 -1.86 -25.32 -20.07
N GLY A 347 -3.04 -24.73 -19.87
CA GLY A 347 -3.51 -24.26 -18.56
C GLY A 347 -2.97 -22.90 -18.12
N TYR A 348 -2.17 -22.22 -18.95
CA TYR A 348 -1.78 -20.82 -18.74
C TYR A 348 -2.48 -19.88 -19.71
N VAL A 349 -2.72 -18.65 -19.27
CA VAL A 349 -3.27 -17.55 -20.10
C VAL A 349 -2.46 -16.28 -19.96
N PHE A 350 -2.46 -15.47 -21.00
CA PHE A 350 -2.11 -14.06 -20.93
C PHE A 350 -3.36 -13.22 -20.60
N ASN A 351 -3.16 -12.15 -19.85
CA ASN A 351 -4.13 -11.08 -19.65
C ASN A 351 -3.59 -9.87 -20.40
N GLU A 352 -4.25 -9.50 -21.51
CA GLU A 352 -3.67 -8.61 -22.51
C GLU A 352 -4.53 -7.39 -22.83
N GLY A 353 -3.88 -6.24 -23.00
CA GLY A 353 -4.40 -5.10 -23.73
C GLY A 353 -3.96 -5.16 -25.19
N ILE A 354 -4.88 -5.45 -26.11
CA ILE A 354 -4.63 -5.65 -27.55
C ILE A 354 -5.05 -4.40 -28.33
N VAL A 355 -4.17 -3.86 -29.17
CA VAL A 355 -4.53 -2.76 -30.09
C VAL A 355 -5.23 -3.35 -31.32
N TRP A 356 -6.51 -3.06 -31.48
CA TRP A 356 -7.31 -3.46 -32.64
C TRP A 356 -7.53 -2.28 -33.57
N ASP A 357 -7.09 -2.40 -34.82
CA ASP A 357 -7.26 -1.38 -35.86
C ASP A 357 -8.43 -1.73 -36.79
N PRO A 358 -9.29 -0.76 -37.16
CA PRO A 358 -10.48 -1.01 -38.00
C PRO A 358 -10.19 -1.45 -39.44
N ARG A 359 -8.93 -1.44 -39.89
CA ARG A 359 -8.49 -1.87 -41.22
C ARG A 359 -7.63 -3.12 -41.17
N THR A 360 -6.73 -3.24 -40.19
CA THR A 360 -5.77 -4.36 -40.12
C THR A 360 -6.10 -5.42 -39.06
N GLY A 361 -7.13 -5.21 -38.23
CA GLY A 361 -7.49 -6.12 -37.14
C GLY A 361 -6.58 -5.99 -35.92
N PRO A 362 -6.44 -7.05 -35.08
CA PRO A 362 -5.58 -7.02 -33.90
C PRO A 362 -4.09 -6.92 -34.29
N GLY A 363 -3.36 -6.10 -33.55
CA GLY A 363 -1.93 -5.82 -33.77
C GLY A 363 -1.10 -6.01 -32.50
N ALA A 364 -0.35 -4.99 -32.11
CA ALA A 364 0.47 -5.03 -30.90
C ALA A 364 -0.38 -5.22 -29.63
N SER A 365 0.10 -6.01 -28.68
CA SER A 365 -0.50 -6.17 -27.36
C SER A 365 0.51 -5.93 -26.24
N TYR A 366 0.00 -5.68 -25.03
CA TYR A 366 0.74 -5.69 -23.78
C TYR A 366 0.19 -6.82 -22.90
N THR A 367 1.06 -7.68 -22.39
CA THR A 367 0.70 -8.71 -21.41
C THR A 367 1.02 -8.25 -19.99
N LYS A 368 0.06 -8.37 -19.06
CA LYS A 368 0.22 -8.06 -17.62
C LYS A 368 1.49 -8.71 -17.04
N GLN A 369 2.41 -7.89 -16.56
CA GLN A 369 3.70 -8.30 -15.96
C GLN A 369 3.55 -8.83 -14.53
N HIS A 370 2.59 -8.33 -13.75
CA HIS A 370 2.41 -8.71 -12.34
C HIS A 370 1.01 -9.30 -12.06
N PRO A 371 0.79 -10.60 -12.36
CA PRO A 371 -0.40 -11.34 -11.94
C PRO A 371 -0.60 -11.32 -10.42
N VAL A 372 -1.85 -11.24 -9.97
CA VAL A 372 -2.23 -11.20 -8.55
C VAL A 372 -2.05 -12.57 -7.88
N PRO A 373 -1.22 -12.70 -6.82
CA PRO A 373 -1.09 -13.95 -6.06
C PRO A 373 -2.43 -14.40 -5.46
N PHE A 374 -2.75 -15.69 -5.60
CA PHE A 374 -3.98 -16.34 -5.18
C PHE A 374 -5.29 -15.91 -5.88
N GLY A 375 -5.24 -14.87 -6.74
CA GLY A 375 -6.37 -14.41 -7.55
C GLY A 375 -6.25 -14.78 -9.03
N GLU A 376 -5.07 -14.59 -9.61
CA GLU A 376 -4.78 -14.84 -11.03
C GLU A 376 -3.79 -16.00 -11.23
N TYR A 377 -2.95 -16.28 -10.23
CA TYR A 377 -2.15 -17.50 -10.18
C TYR A 377 -2.09 -18.06 -8.75
N VAL A 378 -1.79 -19.36 -8.59
CA VAL A 378 -1.73 -20.00 -7.26
C VAL A 378 -0.27 -20.38 -6.91
N PRO A 379 0.43 -19.61 -6.05
CA PRO A 379 1.71 -20.02 -5.50
C PRO A 379 1.62 -21.41 -4.86
N PHE A 380 2.53 -22.33 -5.20
CA PHE A 380 2.53 -23.71 -4.70
C PHE A 380 1.18 -24.45 -4.92
N ARG A 381 0.60 -24.30 -6.12
CA ARG A 381 -0.70 -24.87 -6.53
C ARG A 381 -0.89 -26.33 -6.10
N ASP A 382 0.11 -27.20 -6.32
CA ASP A 382 0.05 -28.64 -6.01
C ASP A 382 -0.02 -28.96 -4.53
N GLN A 383 0.50 -28.09 -3.67
CA GLN A 383 0.49 -28.22 -2.23
C GLN A 383 -0.80 -27.60 -1.66
N LEU A 384 -1.12 -26.38 -2.07
CA LEU A 384 -2.22 -25.62 -1.49
C LEU A 384 -3.60 -26.09 -1.96
N SER A 385 -3.76 -26.53 -3.21
CA SER A 385 -5.06 -26.99 -3.74
C SER A 385 -5.55 -28.29 -3.09
N LYS A 386 -4.67 -29.02 -2.38
CA LYS A 386 -5.03 -30.20 -1.56
C LYS A 386 -5.73 -29.82 -0.26
N ILE A 387 -5.49 -28.61 0.24
CA ILE A 387 -5.99 -28.10 1.53
C ILE A 387 -7.13 -27.09 1.31
N ILE A 388 -7.00 -26.25 0.27
CA ILE A 388 -7.88 -25.11 0.01
C ILE A 388 -8.61 -25.35 -1.32
N THR A 389 -9.81 -25.89 -1.23
CA THR A 389 -10.62 -26.29 -2.40
C THR A 389 -11.06 -25.14 -3.29
N ARG A 390 -11.13 -23.90 -2.76
CA ARG A 390 -11.52 -22.71 -3.54
C ARG A 390 -10.54 -22.35 -4.66
N PHE A 391 -9.29 -22.82 -4.63
CA PHE A 391 -8.34 -22.57 -5.72
C PHE A 391 -8.73 -23.19 -7.07
N LYS A 392 -9.72 -24.10 -7.08
CA LYS A 392 -10.41 -24.55 -8.30
C LYS A 392 -11.13 -23.41 -9.05
N ARG A 393 -11.40 -22.26 -8.41
CA ARG A 393 -11.94 -21.04 -9.04
C ARG A 393 -10.90 -20.26 -9.85
N VAL A 394 -9.61 -20.60 -9.74
CA VAL A 394 -8.54 -20.11 -10.62
C VAL A 394 -8.10 -21.30 -11.49
N PRO A 395 -8.87 -21.67 -12.54
CA PRO A 395 -8.66 -22.91 -13.29
C PRO A 395 -7.43 -22.87 -14.21
N ARG A 396 -7.02 -21.67 -14.63
CA ARG A 396 -5.82 -21.38 -15.44
C ARG A 396 -4.94 -20.41 -14.64
N ASP A 397 -3.62 -20.55 -14.70
CA ASP A 397 -2.68 -19.60 -14.10
C ASP A 397 -2.36 -18.49 -15.11
N PHE A 398 -2.38 -17.23 -14.67
CA PHE A 398 -1.99 -16.12 -15.51
C PHE A 398 -0.46 -16.08 -15.65
N TYR A 399 0.02 -15.95 -16.87
CA TYR A 399 1.43 -15.92 -17.20
C TYR A 399 1.93 -14.47 -17.26
N PRO A 400 3.03 -14.12 -16.59
CA PRO A 400 3.54 -12.75 -16.57
C PRO A 400 4.15 -12.34 -17.92
N GLY A 401 3.83 -11.13 -18.37
CA GLY A 401 4.49 -10.45 -19.48
C GLY A 401 5.94 -10.04 -19.16
N ASP A 402 6.72 -9.77 -20.21
CA ASP A 402 8.17 -9.56 -20.14
C ASP A 402 8.65 -8.16 -20.61
N HIS A 403 7.73 -7.29 -21.04
CA HIS A 403 8.01 -5.96 -21.58
C HIS A 403 7.04 -4.90 -21.03
N THR A 404 7.42 -3.63 -21.10
CA THR A 404 6.59 -2.48 -20.64
C THR A 404 5.39 -2.23 -21.56
N GLY A 405 4.25 -1.82 -21.01
CA GLY A 405 3.00 -1.59 -21.75
C GLY A 405 2.94 -0.37 -22.66
N LEU A 406 4.03 -0.02 -23.34
CA LEU A 406 4.03 1.08 -24.32
C LEU A 406 3.36 0.65 -25.62
N LEU A 407 2.12 1.09 -25.83
CA LEU A 407 1.32 0.81 -27.01
C LEU A 407 1.08 2.08 -27.85
N LYS A 408 1.20 1.96 -29.17
CA LYS A 408 0.76 3.01 -30.10
C LYS A 408 -0.70 2.77 -30.48
N VAL A 409 -1.60 3.55 -29.92
CA VAL A 409 -3.05 3.47 -30.17
C VAL A 409 -3.47 4.71 -30.97
N GLY A 410 -3.69 4.53 -32.27
CA GLY A 410 -3.96 5.63 -33.19
C GLY A 410 -2.83 6.69 -33.18
N PRO A 411 -3.12 7.97 -32.89
CA PRO A 411 -2.10 9.02 -32.82
C PRO A 411 -1.29 9.02 -31.50
N ALA A 412 -1.74 8.31 -30.46
CA ALA A 412 -1.16 8.39 -29.12
C ALA A 412 -0.19 7.23 -28.82
N LYS A 413 0.85 7.53 -28.03
CA LYS A 413 1.64 6.53 -27.30
C LYS A 413 1.09 6.44 -25.88
N LEU A 414 0.35 5.37 -25.61
CA LEU A 414 -0.26 5.10 -24.31
C LEU A 414 0.60 4.10 -23.54
N GLY A 415 0.69 4.27 -22.23
CA GLY A 415 1.26 3.30 -21.32
C GLY A 415 0.14 2.53 -20.65
N ASP A 416 -0.11 1.30 -21.10
CA ASP A 416 -1.08 0.41 -20.50
C ASP A 416 -0.51 -0.27 -19.25
N VAL A 417 -1.34 -0.41 -18.22
CA VAL A 417 -0.99 -0.90 -16.89
C VAL A 417 -2.21 -1.62 -16.34
N ILE A 418 -2.16 -2.95 -16.25
CA ILE A 418 -3.37 -3.74 -16.05
C ILE A 418 -3.66 -3.91 -14.55
N CYS A 419 -4.74 -3.25 -14.12
CA CYS A 419 -5.46 -3.49 -12.87
C CYS A 419 -4.66 -3.32 -11.59
N PHE A 420 -4.02 -4.38 -11.09
CA PHE A 420 -3.28 -4.38 -9.82
C PHE A 420 -1.93 -3.67 -9.95
N GLU A 421 -1.39 -3.61 -11.17
CA GLU A 421 -0.08 -3.06 -11.51
C GLU A 421 0.08 -1.57 -11.19
N VAL A 422 -1.02 -0.80 -11.18
CA VAL A 422 -1.00 0.64 -10.83
C VAL A 422 -0.44 0.89 -9.43
N ALA A 423 -0.49 -0.10 -8.54
CA ALA A 423 0.04 -0.03 -7.18
C ALA A 423 1.57 -0.19 -7.10
N TYR A 424 2.23 -0.68 -8.16
CA TYR A 424 3.67 -0.94 -8.22
C TYR A 424 4.43 0.23 -8.87
N ASP A 425 5.49 0.69 -8.22
CA ASP A 425 6.23 1.88 -8.68
C ASP A 425 7.00 1.60 -9.97
N GLU A 426 7.62 0.42 -10.07
CA GLU A 426 8.49 0.03 -11.20
C GLU A 426 7.74 -0.11 -12.52
N ILE A 427 6.58 -0.79 -12.54
CA ILE A 427 5.80 -1.03 -13.78
C ILE A 427 5.35 0.29 -14.43
N VAL A 428 4.81 1.21 -13.63
CA VAL A 428 4.35 2.51 -14.12
C VAL A 428 5.53 3.40 -14.51
N HIS A 429 6.60 3.42 -13.71
CA HIS A 429 7.81 4.18 -14.00
C HIS A 429 8.48 3.74 -15.31
N ASP A 430 8.71 2.44 -15.49
CA ASP A 430 9.37 1.90 -16.68
C ASP A 430 8.51 2.10 -17.93
N THR A 431 7.19 2.00 -17.82
CA THR A 431 6.25 2.28 -18.93
C THR A 431 6.28 3.76 -19.34
N VAL A 432 6.35 4.70 -18.39
CA VAL A 432 6.54 6.14 -18.69
C VAL A 432 7.92 6.39 -19.30
N ARG A 433 8.97 5.78 -18.74
CA ARG A 433 10.35 5.87 -19.21
C ARG A 433 10.55 5.33 -20.63
N SER A 434 9.80 4.29 -21.02
CA SER A 434 9.76 3.79 -22.40
C SER A 434 9.17 4.80 -23.41
N GLY A 435 8.44 5.82 -22.94
CA GLY A 435 7.92 6.92 -23.75
C GLY A 435 6.40 7.04 -23.80
N ALA A 436 5.69 6.58 -22.77
CA ALA A 436 4.24 6.77 -22.67
C ALA A 436 3.88 8.24 -22.42
N ARG A 437 2.99 8.79 -23.25
CA ARG A 437 2.56 10.20 -23.19
C ARG A 437 1.28 10.42 -22.36
N ALA A 438 0.55 9.34 -22.10
CA ALA A 438 -0.53 9.20 -21.13
C ALA A 438 -0.59 7.74 -20.64
N LEU A 439 -1.22 7.48 -19.50
CA LEU A 439 -1.38 6.15 -18.92
C LEU A 439 -2.83 5.65 -19.05
N VAL A 440 -3.00 4.36 -19.29
CA VAL A 440 -4.28 3.66 -19.25
C VAL A 440 -4.20 2.60 -18.16
N ILE A 441 -5.23 2.55 -17.30
CA ILE A 441 -5.40 1.49 -16.31
C ILE A 441 -6.60 0.64 -16.72
N GLN A 442 -6.37 -0.41 -17.51
CA GLN A 442 -7.38 -1.42 -17.80
C GLN A 442 -7.68 -2.23 -16.54
N THR A 443 -8.94 -2.33 -16.08
CA THR A 443 -9.24 -3.05 -14.83
C THR A 443 -10.63 -3.70 -14.76
N ASN A 444 -10.70 -4.90 -14.20
CA ASN A 444 -11.94 -5.62 -13.94
C ASN A 444 -12.27 -5.66 -12.44
N ASN A 445 -12.74 -4.52 -11.95
CA ASN A 445 -13.18 -4.37 -10.56
C ASN A 445 -14.58 -4.99 -10.27
N ALA A 446 -15.18 -5.76 -11.19
CA ALA A 446 -16.49 -6.40 -10.94
C ALA A 446 -16.46 -7.33 -9.72
N THR A 447 -15.34 -8.01 -9.47
CA THR A 447 -15.13 -8.89 -8.32
C THR A 447 -15.23 -8.15 -6.98
N TYR A 448 -14.79 -6.90 -6.90
CA TYR A 448 -14.65 -6.14 -5.64
C TYR A 448 -15.54 -4.88 -5.58
N GLY A 449 -16.50 -4.74 -6.49
CA GLY A 449 -17.32 -3.54 -6.53
C GLY A 449 -18.18 -3.34 -5.28
N ARG A 450 -18.44 -2.07 -4.91
CA ARG A 450 -19.13 -1.61 -3.70
C ARG A 450 -18.47 -2.01 -2.37
N THR A 451 -17.17 -2.33 -2.37
CA THR A 451 -16.44 -2.73 -1.15
C THR A 451 -15.45 -1.69 -0.62
N GLY A 452 -15.10 -0.68 -1.42
CA GLY A 452 -14.03 0.29 -1.15
C GLY A 452 -12.75 0.08 -1.96
N GLN A 453 -12.56 -1.08 -2.61
CA GLN A 453 -11.37 -1.36 -3.42
C GLN A 453 -11.28 -0.50 -4.70
N PRO A 454 -12.37 -0.27 -5.48
CA PRO A 454 -12.30 0.58 -6.67
C PRO A 454 -11.88 2.01 -6.34
N GLU A 455 -12.34 2.55 -5.21
CA GLU A 455 -11.96 3.88 -4.71
C GLU A 455 -10.49 3.92 -4.25
N GLN A 456 -9.97 2.83 -3.66
CA GLN A 456 -8.55 2.69 -3.30
C GLN A 456 -7.66 2.66 -4.56
N GLN A 457 -8.04 1.92 -5.60
CA GLN A 457 -7.30 1.85 -6.86
C GLN A 457 -7.37 3.19 -7.64
N LEU A 458 -8.52 3.88 -7.62
CA LEU A 458 -8.60 5.23 -8.19
C LEU A 458 -7.67 6.21 -7.45
N ALA A 459 -7.53 6.10 -6.13
CA ALA A 459 -6.56 6.92 -5.40
C ALA A 459 -5.12 6.65 -5.85
N MET A 460 -4.74 5.39 -6.10
CA MET A 460 -3.43 5.05 -6.69
C MET A 460 -3.25 5.70 -8.06
N SER A 461 -4.26 5.59 -8.94
CA SER A 461 -4.28 6.25 -10.26
C SER A 461 -4.07 7.77 -10.17
N ARG A 462 -4.67 8.42 -9.15
CA ARG A 462 -4.47 9.85 -8.87
C ARG A 462 -3.07 10.20 -8.40
N LEU A 463 -2.42 9.33 -7.63
CA LEU A 463 -1.02 9.53 -7.24
C LEU A 463 -0.10 9.39 -8.46
N ARG A 464 -0.29 8.34 -9.29
CA ARG A 464 0.49 8.11 -10.51
C ARG A 464 0.40 9.27 -11.50
N ALA A 465 -0.77 9.90 -11.61
CA ALA A 465 -0.96 11.06 -12.47
C ALA A 465 0.00 12.22 -12.11
N VAL A 466 0.14 12.51 -10.80
CA VAL A 466 1.04 13.55 -10.26
C VAL A 466 2.50 13.13 -10.32
N GLU A 467 2.78 11.88 -9.95
CA GLU A 467 4.12 11.29 -9.90
C GLU A 467 4.84 11.34 -11.25
N HIS A 468 4.14 10.97 -12.32
CA HIS A 468 4.68 10.92 -13.68
C HIS A 468 4.30 12.16 -14.52
N GLY A 469 3.47 13.06 -13.98
CA GLY A 469 2.92 14.19 -14.73
C GLY A 469 2.24 13.71 -16.02
N ARG A 470 1.34 12.74 -15.91
CA ARG A 470 0.62 12.10 -17.02
C ARG A 470 -0.88 12.13 -16.77
N ALA A 471 -1.68 12.27 -17.82
CA ALA A 471 -3.10 11.93 -17.71
C ALA A 471 -3.22 10.41 -17.49
N VAL A 472 -4.10 10.00 -16.58
CA VAL A 472 -4.36 8.58 -16.27
C VAL A 472 -5.81 8.27 -16.57
N VAL A 473 -6.04 7.25 -17.39
CA VAL A 473 -7.37 6.84 -17.85
C VAL A 473 -7.68 5.48 -17.25
N THR A 474 -8.48 5.43 -16.19
CA THR A 474 -8.96 4.17 -15.64
C THR A 474 -10.16 3.70 -16.45
N ALA A 475 -10.03 2.54 -17.11
CA ALA A 475 -11.11 1.88 -17.83
C ALA A 475 -11.55 0.66 -17.03
N ALA A 476 -12.75 0.69 -16.48
CA ALA A 476 -13.28 -0.35 -15.61
C ALA A 476 -14.45 -1.12 -16.26
N THR A 477 -14.49 -2.45 -16.10
CA THR A 477 -15.63 -3.27 -16.58
C THR A 477 -16.92 -2.92 -15.86
N SER A 478 -16.87 -2.77 -14.53
CA SER A 478 -18.04 -2.40 -13.69
C SER A 478 -17.69 -1.65 -12.41
N GLY A 479 -16.40 -1.34 -12.20
CA GLY A 479 -15.96 -0.46 -11.13
C GLY A 479 -16.06 1.01 -11.56
N ILE A 480 -15.11 1.83 -11.12
CA ILE A 480 -15.05 3.24 -11.47
C ILE A 480 -14.17 3.42 -12.71
N SER A 481 -14.76 3.75 -13.86
CA SER A 481 -14.00 4.35 -14.97
C SER A 481 -13.80 5.84 -14.72
N ALA A 482 -12.61 6.37 -14.96
CA ALA A 482 -12.29 7.76 -14.67
C ALA A 482 -11.19 8.32 -15.60
N VAL A 483 -11.21 9.65 -15.79
CA VAL A 483 -10.13 10.39 -16.45
C VAL A 483 -9.51 11.35 -15.45
N VAL A 484 -8.26 11.10 -15.09
CA VAL A 484 -7.48 11.89 -14.13
C VAL A 484 -6.48 12.77 -14.89
N ALA A 485 -6.48 14.05 -14.59
CA ALA A 485 -5.51 15.01 -15.14
C ALA A 485 -4.13 14.87 -14.46
N PRO A 486 -3.03 15.39 -15.07
CA PRO A 486 -1.67 15.29 -14.53
C PRO A 486 -1.44 15.90 -13.13
N ASP A 487 -2.41 16.62 -12.57
CA ASP A 487 -2.42 17.16 -11.21
C ASP A 487 -3.16 16.26 -10.19
N GLY A 488 -3.65 15.09 -10.61
CA GLY A 488 -4.42 14.18 -9.76
C GLY A 488 -5.91 14.55 -9.65
N THR A 489 -6.39 15.55 -10.40
CA THR A 489 -7.81 15.94 -10.46
C THR A 489 -8.61 14.94 -11.30
N VAL A 490 -9.67 14.38 -10.74
CA VAL A 490 -10.64 13.57 -11.50
C VAL A 490 -11.53 14.52 -12.31
N THR A 491 -11.46 14.42 -13.64
CA THR A 491 -12.16 15.32 -14.56
C THR A 491 -13.46 14.71 -15.11
N HIS A 492 -13.50 13.38 -15.26
CA HIS A 492 -14.65 12.62 -15.74
C HIS A 492 -14.71 11.30 -14.97
N GLN A 493 -15.91 10.78 -14.73
CA GLN A 493 -16.12 9.53 -13.99
C GLN A 493 -17.42 8.84 -14.42
N ILE A 494 -17.39 7.50 -14.54
CA ILE A 494 -18.56 6.64 -14.55
C ILE A 494 -18.64 5.94 -13.19
N PRO A 495 -19.78 6.00 -12.46
CA PRO A 495 -19.95 5.25 -11.22
C PRO A 495 -19.89 3.74 -11.44
N GLU A 496 -19.69 3.00 -10.34
CA GLU A 496 -19.77 1.54 -10.36
C GLU A 496 -21.15 1.03 -10.84
N PHE A 497 -21.17 -0.17 -11.40
CA PHE A 497 -22.35 -0.90 -11.86
C PHE A 497 -23.25 -0.13 -12.84
N THR A 498 -22.68 0.83 -13.57
CA THR A 498 -23.36 1.67 -14.55
C THR A 498 -22.77 1.41 -15.94
N GLN A 499 -23.59 1.10 -16.95
CA GLN A 499 -23.11 1.05 -18.34
C GLN A 499 -23.01 2.49 -18.87
N GLY A 500 -21.89 2.85 -19.50
CA GLY A 500 -21.68 4.21 -19.98
C GLY A 500 -20.43 4.38 -20.83
N VAL A 501 -20.33 5.55 -21.47
CA VAL A 501 -19.16 5.96 -22.25
C VAL A 501 -18.76 7.38 -21.82
N VAL A 502 -17.47 7.57 -21.49
CA VAL A 502 -16.88 8.90 -21.29
C VAL A 502 -16.09 9.26 -22.54
N SER A 503 -16.35 10.42 -23.15
CA SER A 503 -15.40 11.03 -24.09
C SER A 503 -14.71 12.22 -23.43
N ALA A 504 -13.38 12.26 -23.50
CA ALA A 504 -12.57 13.31 -22.93
C ALA A 504 -11.43 13.68 -23.90
N ARG A 505 -10.95 14.93 -23.83
CA ARG A 505 -9.62 15.27 -24.35
C ARG A 505 -8.63 15.15 -23.21
N ILE A 506 -7.54 14.42 -23.43
CA ILE A 506 -6.45 14.28 -22.46
C ILE A 506 -5.16 14.91 -23.02
N PRO A 507 -4.34 15.56 -22.17
CA PRO A 507 -3.02 16.02 -22.57
C PRO A 507 -2.08 14.85 -22.85
N LEU A 508 -1.29 14.95 -23.92
CA LEU A 508 -0.16 14.06 -24.19
C LEU A 508 1.13 14.79 -23.80
N ARG A 509 1.89 14.22 -22.86
CA ARG A 509 3.07 14.88 -22.28
C ARG A 509 4.33 14.06 -22.52
N ASP A 510 5.41 14.72 -22.91
CA ASP A 510 6.72 14.09 -23.10
C ASP A 510 7.70 14.40 -21.97
N GLU A 511 7.52 15.51 -21.22
CA GLU A 511 8.47 15.85 -20.16
C GLU A 511 8.36 14.90 -18.97
N THR A 512 9.51 14.51 -18.44
CA THR A 512 9.68 13.72 -17.21
C THR A 512 9.60 14.60 -15.98
N THR A 513 8.95 14.12 -14.92
CA THR A 513 9.01 14.77 -13.60
C THR A 513 10.39 14.60 -12.98
N LEU A 514 10.63 15.17 -11.79
CA LEU A 514 11.86 14.86 -11.07
C LEU A 514 11.82 13.42 -10.52
N ALA A 515 10.65 12.93 -10.10
CA ALA A 515 10.45 11.54 -9.71
C ALA A 515 10.86 10.56 -10.82
N ASP A 516 10.45 10.80 -12.08
CA ASP A 516 10.89 10.01 -13.23
C ASP A 516 12.41 10.06 -13.48
N ARG A 517 13.08 11.15 -13.08
CA ARG A 517 14.54 11.28 -13.25
C ARG A 517 15.33 10.59 -12.16
N VAL A 518 14.80 10.55 -10.93
CA VAL A 518 15.45 9.89 -9.79
C VAL A 518 15.05 8.42 -9.62
N GLY A 519 13.94 8.00 -10.23
CA GLY A 519 13.40 6.64 -10.17
C GLY A 519 13.25 6.15 -8.72
N ALA A 520 13.66 4.91 -8.46
CA ALA A 520 13.61 4.30 -7.13
C ALA A 520 14.62 4.88 -6.10
N ALA A 521 15.50 5.82 -6.47
CA ALA A 521 16.56 6.30 -5.58
C ALA A 521 16.05 6.89 -4.24
N PRO A 522 14.96 7.68 -4.16
CA PRO A 522 14.43 8.17 -2.89
C PRO A 522 14.00 7.03 -1.97
N GLU A 523 13.34 6.00 -2.51
CA GLU A 523 12.91 4.82 -1.75
C GLU A 523 14.11 4.11 -1.11
N TRP A 524 15.11 3.76 -1.93
CA TRP A 524 16.30 3.06 -1.48
C TRP A 524 17.11 3.85 -0.46
N VAL A 525 17.34 5.14 -0.69
CA VAL A 525 18.09 6.00 0.24
C VAL A 525 17.37 6.09 1.59
N LEU A 526 16.05 6.34 1.58
CA LEU A 526 15.26 6.45 2.80
C LEU A 526 15.17 5.12 3.55
N ALA A 527 14.97 4.00 2.83
CA ALA A 527 14.94 2.66 3.41
C ALA A 527 16.29 2.29 4.06
N ILE A 528 17.40 2.49 3.34
CA ILE A 528 18.76 2.23 3.85
C ILE A 528 19.06 3.09 5.08
N VAL A 529 18.75 4.38 5.05
CA VAL A 529 18.93 5.27 6.21
C VAL A 529 18.09 4.79 7.42
N GLY A 530 16.86 4.33 7.17
CA GLY A 530 16.01 3.71 8.20
C GLY A 530 16.68 2.50 8.85
N LEU A 531 17.14 1.54 8.03
CA LEU A 531 17.81 0.32 8.51
C LEU A 531 19.13 0.61 9.24
N LEU A 532 19.96 1.51 8.72
CA LEU A 532 21.22 1.93 9.36
C LEU A 532 20.98 2.60 10.71
N SER A 533 19.88 3.36 10.87
CA SER A 533 19.52 3.98 12.16
C SER A 533 19.23 2.94 13.26
N CYS A 534 18.67 1.77 12.91
CA CYS A 534 18.52 0.65 13.84
C CYS A 534 19.88 0.08 14.28
N GLY A 535 20.84 -0.06 13.34
CA GLY A 535 22.21 -0.46 13.66
C GLY A 535 22.90 0.53 14.62
N ALA A 536 22.79 1.83 14.33
CA ALA A 536 23.30 2.89 15.18
C ALA A 536 22.69 2.87 16.60
N ALA A 537 21.37 2.64 16.70
CA ALA A 537 20.68 2.51 17.99
C ALA A 537 21.18 1.31 18.82
N VAL A 538 21.46 0.16 18.19
CA VAL A 538 22.02 -1.02 18.87
C VAL A 538 23.46 -0.75 19.35
N ILE A 539 24.30 -0.14 18.51
CA ILE A 539 25.68 0.20 18.86
C ILE A 539 25.72 1.22 20.02
N ALA A 540 24.90 2.28 19.95
CA ALA A 540 24.79 3.26 21.02
C ALA A 540 24.29 2.64 22.34
N GLY A 541 23.33 1.71 22.27
CA GLY A 541 22.83 0.96 23.43
C GLY A 541 23.89 0.07 24.08
N ARG A 542 24.72 -0.61 23.28
CA ARG A 542 25.87 -1.41 23.78
C ARG A 542 26.92 -0.53 24.44
N ARG A 543 27.29 0.60 23.83
CA ARG A 543 28.30 1.55 24.36
C ARG A 543 27.89 2.22 25.67
N ARG A 544 26.58 2.39 25.94
CA ARG A 544 26.10 2.88 27.24
C ARG A 544 26.26 1.82 28.33
N ARG A 545 25.79 0.59 28.08
CA ARG A 545 25.96 -0.52 29.04
C ARG A 545 27.42 -0.76 29.43
N THR A 546 28.35 -0.73 28.48
CA THR A 546 29.77 -0.91 28.78
C THR A 546 30.44 0.29 29.45
N LYS A 547 29.78 1.45 29.53
CA LYS A 547 30.17 2.55 30.43
C LYS A 547 29.58 2.37 31.83
N ASP A 548 28.28 2.05 31.90
CA ASP A 548 27.58 1.75 33.15
C ASP A 548 28.29 0.60 33.91
N GLU A 549 28.71 -0.46 33.20
CA GLU A 549 29.47 -1.61 33.72
C GLU A 549 30.93 -1.27 34.11
N LYS A 550 31.47 -0.15 33.61
CA LYS A 550 32.82 0.35 33.95
C LYS A 550 32.81 1.49 34.97
N GLY A 551 31.64 1.87 35.50
CA GLY A 551 31.51 2.92 36.52
C GLY A 551 31.91 4.32 36.04
N GLN A 552 31.71 4.65 34.76
CA GLN A 552 32.00 5.96 34.15
C GLN A 552 30.76 6.76 33.77
#